data_AF-A0A3D6EXV1-F1
#
_entry.id   AF-A0A3D6EXV1-F1
#
_cell.length_a   1.000
_cell.length_b   1.000
_cell.length_c   1.000
_cell.angle_alpha   90.00
_cell.angle_beta   90.00
_cell.angle_gamma   90.00
#
_symmetry.space_group_name_H-M   'P 1'
#
loop_
_entity.id
_entity.type
_entity.pdbx_description
1 polymer ?
#
loop_
_entity_poly.entity_id
_entity_poly.type
_entity_poly.pdbx_seq_one_letter_code
_entity_poly.pdbx_strand_id
1 'polypeptide(L)'
;MLAFGFAFSFKAQAIFLLPFLGIMFLWKKINWYYFFIPPIIYILFALPTIFLGRSWESIFLLYVGQAGQFQNLARYAPNLYFVIPNDYFHPVFEIGFGIFIISMLAWAWINWKANPPFTQKKIALTALASVALVPFLLPKMLDRYFYPADILSFAVAILLPELWFIPLMFQISSGLVYLIFPFGFPPLMALPGAFINTALVIVIIRRQLKSLKEENES
;
A
#
# COMPACT_ATOMS: atom_id res chain seq x y z
N MET A 1 -6.19 0.78 15.59
CA MET A 1 -4.74 0.81 15.91
C MET A 1 -4.21 -0.52 16.42
N LEU A 2 -4.88 -1.21 17.37
CA LEU A 2 -4.48 -2.56 17.80
C LEU A 2 -4.34 -3.53 16.61
N ALA A 3 -5.39 -3.71 15.81
CA ALA A 3 -5.36 -4.60 14.63
C ALA A 3 -4.24 -4.26 13.62
N PHE A 4 -3.96 -2.96 13.42
CA PHE A 4 -2.84 -2.53 12.58
C PHE A 4 -1.48 -2.89 13.21
N GLY A 5 -1.33 -2.75 14.54
CA GLY A 5 -0.14 -3.19 15.26
C GLY A 5 0.12 -4.69 15.12
N PHE A 6 -0.92 -5.52 15.26
CA PHE A 6 -0.84 -6.96 15.02
C PHE A 6 -0.43 -7.27 13.57
N ALA A 7 -1.12 -6.65 12.59
CA ALA A 7 -0.83 -6.86 11.18
C ALA A 7 0.61 -6.45 10.81
N PHE A 8 1.06 -5.29 11.30
CA PHE A 8 2.43 -4.81 11.09
C PHE A 8 3.47 -5.73 11.72
N SER A 9 3.21 -6.26 12.92
CA SER A 9 4.13 -7.18 13.61
C SER A 9 4.25 -8.52 12.90
N PHE A 10 3.19 -8.97 12.22
CA PHE A 10 3.24 -10.15 11.37
C PHE A 10 3.94 -9.87 10.04
N LYS A 11 3.70 -8.68 9.45
CA LYS A 11 4.16 -8.38 8.09
C LYS A 11 4.35 -6.87 7.85
N ALA A 12 5.56 -6.50 7.44
CA ALA A 12 5.96 -5.11 7.17
C ALA A 12 5.02 -4.37 6.21
N GLN A 13 4.48 -5.08 5.20
CA GLN A 13 3.61 -4.51 4.17
C GLN A 13 2.29 -3.94 4.72
N ALA A 14 1.92 -4.22 5.97
CA ALA A 14 0.81 -3.52 6.63
C ALA A 14 1.02 -1.99 6.62
N ILE A 15 2.27 -1.51 6.60
CA ILE A 15 2.62 -0.08 6.53
C ILE A 15 2.03 0.64 5.30
N PHE A 16 1.57 -0.09 4.27
CA PHE A 16 0.89 0.51 3.13
C PHE A 16 -0.45 1.18 3.50
N LEU A 17 -1.00 0.88 4.69
CA LEU A 17 -2.15 1.58 5.28
C LEU A 17 -1.76 2.84 6.06
N LEU A 18 -0.47 3.14 6.26
CA LEU A 18 -0.03 4.29 7.03
C LEU A 18 -0.52 5.63 6.44
N PRO A 19 -0.50 5.86 5.11
CA PRO A 19 -1.10 7.07 4.54
C PRO A 19 -2.59 7.22 4.87
N PHE A 20 -3.37 6.14 4.80
CA PHE A 20 -4.76 6.13 5.25
C PHE A 20 -4.91 6.50 6.74
N LEU A 21 -4.10 5.91 7.62
CA LEU A 21 -4.11 6.25 9.05
C LEU A 21 -3.73 7.72 9.30
N GLY A 22 -2.80 8.25 8.50
CA GLY A 22 -2.44 9.67 8.49
C GLY A 22 -3.64 10.55 8.14
N ILE A 23 -4.43 10.18 7.13
CA ILE A 23 -5.67 10.89 6.80
C ILE A 23 -6.69 10.81 7.94
N MET A 24 -6.88 9.63 8.55
CA MET A 24 -7.78 9.49 9.71
C MET A 24 -7.35 10.37 10.89
N PHE A 25 -6.05 10.54 11.09
CA PHE A 25 -5.49 11.49 12.06
C PHE A 25 -5.79 12.95 11.67
N LEU A 26 -5.56 13.33 10.40
CA LEU A 26 -5.85 14.67 9.89
C LEU A 26 -7.36 15.02 9.97
N TRP A 27 -8.24 14.04 9.85
CA TRP A 27 -9.69 14.17 10.08
C TRP A 27 -10.11 14.09 11.55
N LYS A 28 -9.15 14.09 12.49
CA LYS A 28 -9.37 14.00 13.94
C LYS A 28 -10.15 12.76 14.39
N LYS A 29 -10.04 11.66 13.65
CA LYS A 29 -10.67 10.36 13.98
C LYS A 29 -9.76 9.44 14.77
N ILE A 30 -8.46 9.72 14.73
CA ILE A 30 -7.44 9.04 15.52
C ILE A 30 -6.65 10.11 16.26
N ASN A 31 -6.48 9.96 17.57
CA ASN A 31 -5.58 10.80 18.36
C ASN A 31 -4.12 10.35 18.18
N TRP A 32 -3.18 11.30 18.25
CA TRP A 32 -1.76 11.06 18.01
C TRP A 32 -1.15 9.98 18.91
N TYR A 33 -1.57 9.88 20.18
CA TYR A 33 -1.04 8.90 21.13
C TYR A 33 -1.37 7.45 20.74
N TYR A 34 -2.39 7.21 19.91
CA TYR A 34 -2.67 5.86 19.43
C TYR A 34 -1.62 5.32 18.45
N PHE A 35 -0.75 6.17 17.91
CA PHE A 35 0.39 5.74 17.08
C PHE A 35 1.52 5.09 17.88
N PHE A 36 1.47 5.12 19.22
CA PHE A 36 2.37 4.30 20.06
C PHE A 36 1.93 2.84 20.15
N ILE A 37 0.67 2.53 19.84
CA ILE A 37 0.17 1.14 19.92
C ILE A 37 0.94 0.20 18.98
N PRO A 38 1.15 0.49 17.68
CA PRO A 38 1.83 -0.44 16.78
C PRO A 38 3.28 -0.77 17.20
N PRO A 39 4.13 0.21 17.58
CA PRO A 39 5.45 -0.08 18.15
C PRO A 39 5.39 -0.93 19.42
N ILE A 40 4.43 -0.68 20.32
CA ILE A 40 4.27 -1.48 21.54
C ILE A 40 3.91 -2.93 21.19
N ILE A 41 2.93 -3.15 20.30
CA ILE A 41 2.54 -4.51 19.86
C ILE A 41 3.72 -5.22 19.18
N TYR A 42 4.51 -4.51 18.36
CA TYR A 42 5.71 -5.06 17.73
C TYR A 42 6.72 -5.57 18.75
N ILE A 43 7.01 -4.77 19.79
CA ILE A 43 7.92 -5.18 20.87
C ILE A 43 7.36 -6.38 21.64
N LEU A 44 6.06 -6.38 21.97
CA LEU A 44 5.41 -7.51 22.65
C LEU A 44 5.52 -8.80 21.85
N PHE A 45 5.36 -8.74 20.52
CA PHE A 45 5.53 -9.89 19.62
C PHE A 45 6.99 -10.36 19.52
N ALA A 46 7.94 -9.44 19.67
CA ALA A 46 9.37 -9.76 19.65
C ALA A 46 9.87 -10.36 20.98
N LEU A 47 9.19 -10.14 22.11
CA LEU A 47 9.63 -10.57 23.44
C LEU A 47 10.07 -12.05 23.52
N PRO A 48 9.32 -13.04 22.98
CA PRO A 48 9.75 -14.43 23.03
C PRO A 48 11.12 -14.62 22.37
N THR A 49 11.38 -13.97 21.24
CA THR A 49 12.67 -14.08 20.54
C THR A 49 13.79 -13.37 21.28
N ILE A 50 13.49 -12.26 21.96
CA ILE A 50 14.47 -11.53 22.79
C ILE A 50 14.87 -12.39 23.99
N PHE A 51 13.91 -13.05 24.66
CA PHE A 51 14.20 -14.00 25.74
C PHE A 51 15.00 -15.22 25.29
N LEU A 52 14.91 -15.59 24.00
CA LEU A 52 15.74 -16.62 23.37
C LEU A 52 17.11 -16.11 22.88
N GLY A 53 17.49 -14.88 23.24
CA GLY A 53 18.83 -14.33 22.99
C GLY A 53 18.96 -13.46 21.74
N ARG A 54 17.86 -13.15 21.04
CA ARG A 54 17.91 -12.24 19.89
C ARG A 54 18.18 -10.81 20.34
N SER A 55 19.14 -10.12 19.70
CA SER A 55 19.51 -8.76 20.07
C SER A 55 18.41 -7.74 19.73
N TRP A 56 18.28 -6.70 20.56
CA TRP A 56 17.38 -5.57 20.31
C TRP A 56 17.61 -4.90 18.96
N GLU A 57 18.87 -4.73 18.58
CA GLU A 57 19.26 -4.16 17.28
C GLU A 57 18.64 -4.95 16.12
N SER A 58 18.73 -6.28 16.16
CA SER A 58 18.18 -7.13 15.10
C SER A 58 16.65 -7.07 15.01
N ILE A 59 15.96 -6.71 16.10
CA ILE A 59 14.52 -6.51 16.15
C ILE A 59 14.16 -5.15 15.55
N PHE A 60 14.85 -4.07 15.94
CA PHE A 60 14.56 -2.74 15.42
C PHE A 60 14.95 -2.57 13.94
N LEU A 61 16.04 -3.21 13.52
CA LEU A 61 16.52 -3.14 12.14
C LEU A 61 15.92 -4.19 11.21
N LEU A 62 15.02 -5.06 11.72
CA LEU A 62 14.50 -6.20 10.95
C LEU A 62 13.89 -5.78 9.60
N TYR A 63 12.96 -4.82 9.60
CA TYR A 63 12.34 -4.35 8.36
C TYR A 63 13.24 -3.44 7.53
N VAL A 64 14.17 -2.71 8.17
CA VAL A 64 15.19 -1.91 7.46
C VAL A 64 16.11 -2.83 6.65
N GLY A 65 16.60 -3.90 7.27
CA GLY A 65 17.40 -4.92 6.62
C GLY A 65 16.66 -5.58 5.45
N GLN A 66 15.36 -5.89 5.62
CA GLN A 66 14.54 -6.43 4.53
C GLN A 66 14.41 -5.48 3.34
N ALA A 67 14.22 -4.18 3.60
CA ALA A 67 14.14 -3.17 2.53
C ALA A 67 15.48 -2.99 1.79
N GLY A 68 16.61 -3.30 2.44
CA GLY A 68 17.96 -3.19 1.87
C GLY A 68 18.38 -4.35 0.96
N GLN A 69 17.69 -5.51 0.99
CA GLN A 69 18.22 -6.74 0.38
C GLN A 69 18.31 -6.74 -1.15
N PHE A 70 17.45 -6.00 -1.84
CA PHE A 70 17.34 -6.08 -3.30
C PHE A 70 17.53 -4.71 -3.95
N GLN A 71 18.37 -4.64 -4.98
CA GLN A 71 18.56 -3.44 -5.81
C GLN A 71 17.80 -3.59 -7.14
N ASN A 72 16.49 -3.83 -7.04
CA ASN A 72 15.59 -3.84 -8.18
C ASN A 72 14.56 -2.72 -8.01
N LEU A 73 14.28 -1.97 -9.08
CA LEU A 73 13.24 -0.95 -9.10
C LEU A 73 11.84 -1.58 -8.93
N ALA A 74 11.60 -2.72 -9.57
CA ALA A 74 10.45 -3.57 -9.38
C ALA A 74 10.85 -5.04 -9.57
N ARG A 75 10.59 -5.89 -8.58
CA ARG A 75 10.76 -7.35 -8.72
C ARG A 75 9.45 -7.95 -9.17
N TYR A 76 9.17 -7.81 -10.46
CA TYR A 76 7.91 -8.17 -11.12
C TYR A 76 6.68 -7.44 -10.56
N ALA A 77 6.87 -6.43 -9.72
CA ALA A 77 5.77 -5.63 -9.23
C ALA A 77 5.10 -4.92 -10.42
N PRO A 78 3.78 -5.07 -10.61
CA PRO A 78 3.04 -4.44 -11.70
C PRO A 78 2.82 -2.95 -11.39
N ASN A 79 3.89 -2.15 -11.47
CA ASN A 79 3.90 -0.72 -11.13
C ASN A 79 4.66 0.14 -12.17
N LEU A 80 4.79 1.44 -11.90
CA LEU A 80 5.43 2.42 -12.80
C LEU A 80 6.87 2.06 -13.20
N TYR A 81 7.58 1.35 -12.33
CA TYR A 81 8.99 1.08 -12.52
C TYR A 81 9.28 -0.23 -13.25
N PHE A 82 8.26 -1.06 -13.50
CA PHE A 82 8.43 -2.36 -14.14
C PHE A 82 9.10 -2.26 -15.52
N VAL A 83 8.76 -1.21 -16.28
CA VAL A 83 9.28 -0.99 -17.63
C VAL A 83 10.68 -0.36 -17.66
N ILE A 84 11.20 0.06 -16.51
CA ILE A 84 12.47 0.78 -16.42
C ILE A 84 13.59 -0.23 -16.14
N PRO A 85 14.63 -0.30 -17.01
CA PRO A 85 15.78 -1.16 -16.77
C PRO A 85 16.46 -0.88 -15.44
N ASN A 86 16.90 -1.93 -14.75
CA ASN A 86 17.60 -1.78 -13.46
C ASN A 86 18.98 -1.13 -13.59
N ASP A 87 19.52 -0.97 -14.81
CA ASP A 87 20.76 -0.21 -15.06
C ASP A 87 20.65 1.25 -14.60
N TYR A 88 19.43 1.78 -14.55
CA TYR A 88 19.13 3.13 -14.07
C TYR A 88 18.68 3.16 -12.61
N PHE A 89 18.99 2.13 -11.81
CA PHE A 89 18.46 1.95 -10.46
C PHE A 89 18.62 3.20 -9.58
N HIS A 90 19.83 3.71 -9.39
CA HIS A 90 20.10 4.84 -8.47
C HIS A 90 19.33 6.12 -8.82
N PRO A 91 19.44 6.68 -10.04
CA PRO A 91 18.73 7.92 -10.37
C PRO A 91 17.21 7.73 -10.35
N VAL A 92 16.70 6.58 -10.81
CA VAL A 92 15.26 6.32 -10.85
C VAL A 92 14.70 6.07 -9.45
N PHE A 93 15.45 5.42 -8.57
CA PHE A 93 15.07 5.24 -7.18
C PHE A 93 14.93 6.59 -6.47
N GLU A 94 15.90 7.48 -6.60
CA GLU A 94 15.89 8.80 -5.96
C GLU A 94 14.74 9.68 -6.47
N ILE A 95 14.58 9.77 -7.79
CA ILE A 95 13.49 10.51 -8.42
C ILE A 95 12.14 9.90 -8.03
N GLY A 96 12.01 8.57 -8.13
CA GLY A 96 10.80 7.85 -7.82
C GLY A 96 10.38 8.00 -6.36
N PHE A 97 11.34 7.96 -5.44
CA PHE A 97 11.10 8.22 -4.02
C PHE A 97 10.64 9.66 -3.78
N GLY A 98 11.25 10.65 -4.46
CA GLY A 98 10.79 12.03 -4.44
C GLY A 98 9.34 12.20 -4.93
N ILE A 99 9.02 11.59 -6.08
CA ILE A 99 7.66 11.57 -6.64
C ILE A 99 6.67 10.94 -5.66
N PHE A 100 7.04 9.82 -5.03
CA PHE A 100 6.23 9.17 -4.02
C PHE A 100 5.90 10.10 -2.85
N ILE A 101 6.91 10.75 -2.25
CA ILE A 101 6.72 11.67 -1.12
C ILE A 101 5.82 12.84 -1.52
N ILE A 102 6.11 13.51 -2.64
CA ILE A 102 5.31 14.64 -3.13
C ILE A 102 3.86 14.21 -3.36
N SER A 103 3.66 13.04 -4.00
CA SER A 103 2.33 12.50 -4.28
C SER A 103 1.55 12.16 -3.00
N MET A 104 2.21 11.58 -1.99
CA MET A 104 1.58 11.27 -0.70
C MET A 104 1.22 12.53 0.08
N LEU A 105 2.10 13.54 0.07
CA LEU A 105 1.83 14.84 0.70
C LEU A 105 0.68 15.58 0.02
N ALA A 106 0.67 15.61 -1.32
CA ALA A 106 -0.43 16.20 -2.08
C ALA A 106 -1.75 15.48 -1.80
N TRP A 107 -1.75 14.14 -1.81
CA TRP A 107 -2.93 13.35 -1.50
C TRP A 107 -3.42 13.59 -0.07
N ALA A 108 -2.53 13.64 0.91
CA ALA A 108 -2.87 13.95 2.31
C ALA A 108 -3.44 15.36 2.45
N TRP A 109 -2.85 16.36 1.80
CA TRP A 109 -3.32 17.75 1.82
C TRP A 109 -4.73 17.90 1.21
N ILE A 110 -4.98 17.26 0.06
CA ILE A 110 -6.30 17.27 -0.59
C ILE A 110 -7.36 16.67 0.34
N ASN A 111 -7.07 15.52 0.95
CA ASN A 111 -8.00 14.85 1.86
C ASN A 111 -8.24 15.68 3.13
N TRP A 112 -7.19 16.25 3.72
CA TRP A 112 -7.31 17.10 4.90
C TRP A 112 -8.18 18.33 4.63
N LYS A 113 -7.95 19.01 3.49
CA LYS A 113 -8.74 20.19 3.11
C LYS A 113 -10.20 19.86 2.84
N ALA A 114 -10.49 18.69 2.28
CA ALA A 114 -11.86 18.28 1.99
C ALA A 114 -12.68 17.97 3.25
N ASN A 115 -12.05 17.42 4.30
CA ASN A 115 -12.67 17.05 5.58
C ASN A 115 -14.11 16.48 5.44
N PRO A 116 -14.29 15.40 4.65
CA PRO A 116 -15.62 14.89 4.32
C PRO A 116 -16.32 14.24 5.54
N PRO A 117 -17.64 14.03 5.46
CA PRO A 117 -18.36 13.18 6.39
C PRO A 117 -17.72 11.80 6.53
N PHE A 118 -17.72 11.26 7.75
CA PHE A 118 -17.09 9.98 8.06
C PHE A 118 -18.04 8.82 7.76
N THR A 119 -18.03 8.33 6.52
CA THR A 119 -18.86 7.19 6.08
C THR A 119 -18.03 5.95 5.78
N GLN A 120 -18.63 4.76 5.92
CA GLN A 120 -17.95 3.49 5.64
C GLN A 120 -17.40 3.43 4.20
N LYS A 121 -18.17 3.91 3.23
CA LYS A 121 -17.78 4.01 1.81
C LYS A 121 -16.50 4.84 1.62
N LYS A 122 -16.44 6.03 2.23
CA LYS A 122 -15.28 6.96 2.11
C LYS A 122 -14.05 6.41 2.82
N ILE A 123 -14.22 5.78 3.98
CA ILE A 123 -13.14 5.11 4.72
C ILE A 123 -12.56 3.98 3.86
N ALA A 124 -13.41 3.11 3.31
CA ALA A 124 -12.99 1.98 2.48
C ALA A 124 -12.27 2.44 1.21
N LEU A 125 -12.79 3.44 0.51
CA LEU A 125 -12.13 4.04 -0.67
C LEU A 125 -10.77 4.67 -0.32
N THR A 126 -10.68 5.38 0.81
CA THR A 126 -9.42 6.02 1.23
C THR A 126 -8.38 4.98 1.63
N ALA A 127 -8.80 3.89 2.30
CA ALA A 127 -7.94 2.76 2.63
C ALA A 127 -7.47 2.03 1.37
N LEU A 128 -8.37 1.76 0.41
CA LEU A 128 -8.03 1.15 -0.89
C LEU A 128 -7.05 2.02 -1.69
N ALA A 129 -7.30 3.33 -1.74
CA ALA A 129 -6.39 4.28 -2.38
C ALA A 129 -4.99 4.22 -1.75
N SER A 130 -4.88 4.16 -0.42
CA SER A 130 -3.60 4.02 0.28
C SER A 130 -2.84 2.76 -0.15
N VAL A 131 -3.49 1.60 -0.07
CA VAL A 131 -2.82 0.32 -0.38
C VAL A 131 -2.59 0.09 -1.87
N ALA A 132 -3.25 0.83 -2.76
CA ALA A 132 -2.99 0.81 -4.19
C ALA A 132 -1.87 1.80 -4.57
N LEU A 133 -1.90 3.03 -4.04
CA LEU A 133 -0.93 4.09 -4.36
C LEU A 133 0.48 3.75 -3.90
N VAL A 134 0.64 3.24 -2.68
CA VAL A 134 1.97 2.98 -2.11
C VAL A 134 2.79 2.01 -2.98
N PRO A 135 2.32 0.78 -3.26
CA PRO A 135 3.06 -0.15 -4.10
C PRO A 135 3.12 0.27 -5.58
N PHE A 136 2.26 1.18 -6.03
CA PHE A 136 2.29 1.70 -7.38
C PHE A 136 3.34 2.80 -7.59
N LEU A 137 3.48 3.72 -6.63
CA LEU A 137 4.34 4.90 -6.72
C LEU A 137 5.73 4.69 -6.11
N LEU A 138 5.89 3.79 -5.14
CA LEU A 138 7.17 3.58 -4.48
C LEU A 138 8.05 2.62 -5.30
N PRO A 139 9.36 2.88 -5.48
CA PRO A 139 10.28 1.91 -6.07
C PRO A 139 10.62 0.78 -5.08
N LYS A 140 11.32 -0.26 -5.54
CA LYS A 140 11.69 -1.47 -4.78
C LYS A 140 10.51 -2.34 -4.33
N MET A 141 9.46 -2.38 -5.13
CA MET A 141 8.27 -3.19 -4.84
C MET A 141 8.43 -4.62 -5.40
N LEU A 142 7.71 -5.57 -4.79
CA LEU A 142 7.65 -6.97 -5.22
C LEU A 142 6.28 -7.32 -5.80
N ASP A 143 6.24 -8.39 -6.59
CA ASP A 143 5.05 -9.06 -7.12
C ASP A 143 3.81 -9.08 -6.22
N ARG A 144 3.98 -9.45 -4.95
CA ARG A 144 2.92 -9.65 -3.96
C ARG A 144 2.46 -8.38 -3.23
N TYR A 145 3.03 -7.23 -3.56
CA TYR A 145 2.79 -6.00 -2.79
C TYR A 145 1.43 -5.35 -3.08
N PHE A 146 0.75 -5.77 -4.15
CA PHE A 146 -0.63 -5.39 -4.42
C PHE A 146 -1.67 -6.22 -3.66
N TYR A 147 -1.29 -7.35 -3.03
CA TYR A 147 -2.25 -8.23 -2.32
C TYR A 147 -3.14 -7.53 -1.29
N PRO A 148 -2.67 -6.52 -0.52
CA PRO A 148 -3.56 -5.73 0.32
C PRO A 148 -4.66 -5.01 -0.47
N ALA A 149 -4.35 -4.49 -1.67
CA ALA A 149 -5.33 -3.91 -2.58
C ALA A 149 -6.26 -4.97 -3.19
N ASP A 150 -5.74 -6.14 -3.57
CA ASP A 150 -6.56 -7.28 -4.03
C ASP A 150 -7.64 -7.61 -3.00
N ILE A 151 -7.28 -7.81 -1.74
CA ILE A 151 -8.21 -8.18 -0.67
C ILE A 151 -9.16 -7.02 -0.34
N LEU A 152 -8.63 -5.81 -0.15
CA LEU A 152 -9.44 -4.67 0.28
C LEU A 152 -10.43 -4.21 -0.80
N SER A 153 -10.13 -4.45 -2.06
CA SER A 153 -11.01 -4.11 -3.17
C SER A 153 -12.33 -4.92 -3.16
N PHE A 154 -12.35 -6.14 -2.61
CA PHE A 154 -13.59 -6.89 -2.40
C PHE A 154 -14.50 -6.20 -1.38
N ALA A 155 -13.94 -5.71 -0.27
CA ALA A 155 -14.70 -4.96 0.72
C ALA A 155 -15.27 -3.66 0.13
N VAL A 156 -14.49 -2.97 -0.72
CA VAL A 156 -14.96 -1.80 -1.46
C VAL A 156 -16.09 -2.16 -2.43
N ALA A 157 -15.97 -3.24 -3.20
CA ALA A 157 -17.01 -3.67 -4.13
C ALA A 157 -18.32 -4.08 -3.43
N ILE A 158 -18.26 -4.58 -2.19
CA ILE A 158 -19.47 -4.84 -1.39
C ILE A 158 -20.16 -3.54 -0.98
N LEU A 159 -19.39 -2.52 -0.57
CA LEU A 159 -19.92 -1.22 -0.13
C LEU A 159 -20.33 -0.30 -1.29
N LEU A 160 -19.71 -0.49 -2.46
CA LEU A 160 -19.88 0.26 -3.69
C LEU A 160 -19.94 -0.73 -4.87
N PRO A 161 -21.09 -1.39 -5.09
CA PRO A 161 -21.26 -2.43 -6.12
C PRO A 161 -20.94 -1.97 -7.54
N GLU A 162 -21.00 -0.67 -7.83
CA GLU A 162 -20.58 -0.12 -9.11
C GLU A 162 -19.08 -0.30 -9.39
N LEU A 163 -18.28 -0.62 -8.37
CA LEU A 163 -16.84 -0.88 -8.45
C LEU A 163 -16.51 -2.39 -8.48
N TRP A 164 -17.48 -3.26 -8.80
CA TRP A 164 -17.32 -4.73 -8.83
C TRP A 164 -16.13 -5.21 -9.68
N PHE A 165 -15.77 -4.47 -10.72
CA PHE A 165 -14.68 -4.85 -11.63
C PHE A 165 -13.29 -4.63 -11.01
N ILE A 166 -13.15 -3.78 -9.98
CA ILE A 166 -11.87 -3.49 -9.34
C ILE A 166 -11.20 -4.74 -8.76
N PRO A 167 -11.87 -5.56 -7.90
CA PRO A 167 -11.27 -6.79 -7.40
C PRO A 167 -10.94 -7.78 -8.52
N LEU A 168 -11.78 -7.90 -9.55
CA LEU A 168 -11.49 -8.78 -10.67
C LEU A 168 -10.20 -8.35 -11.40
N MET A 169 -10.04 -7.05 -11.66
CA MET A 169 -8.86 -6.53 -12.36
C MET A 169 -7.59 -6.66 -11.52
N PHE A 170 -7.65 -6.42 -10.20
CA PHE A 170 -6.51 -6.68 -9.32
C PHE A 170 -6.11 -8.16 -9.36
N GLN A 171 -7.08 -9.08 -9.27
CA GLN A 171 -6.78 -10.52 -9.33
C GLN A 171 -6.19 -10.96 -10.67
N ILE A 172 -6.60 -10.36 -11.79
CA ILE A 172 -5.97 -10.60 -13.09
C ILE A 172 -4.52 -10.09 -13.08
N SER A 173 -4.30 -8.85 -12.63
CA SER A 173 -2.97 -8.25 -12.55
C SER A 173 -2.01 -9.06 -11.67
N SER A 174 -2.44 -9.39 -10.45
CA SER A 174 -1.70 -10.22 -9.49
C SER A 174 -1.51 -11.64 -9.99
N GLY A 175 -2.52 -12.22 -10.67
CA GLY A 175 -2.46 -13.55 -11.26
C GLY A 175 -1.41 -13.65 -12.36
N LEU A 176 -1.35 -12.67 -13.28
CA LEU A 176 -0.34 -12.63 -14.34
C LEU A 176 1.09 -12.64 -13.80
N VAL A 177 1.33 -11.89 -12.72
CA VAL A 177 2.64 -11.83 -12.07
C VAL A 177 2.92 -13.11 -11.29
N TYR A 178 1.90 -13.68 -10.63
CA TYR A 178 2.02 -14.94 -9.90
C TYR A 178 2.41 -16.11 -10.82
N LEU A 179 2.10 -16.07 -12.12
CA LEU A 179 2.52 -17.12 -13.06
C LEU A 179 4.05 -17.17 -13.29
N ILE A 180 4.78 -16.08 -13.02
CA ILE A 180 6.21 -15.97 -13.30
C ILE A 180 7.02 -16.95 -12.44
N PHE A 181 6.81 -16.94 -11.11
CA PHE A 181 7.67 -17.67 -10.19
C PHE A 181 7.39 -19.19 -10.12
N PRO A 182 6.15 -19.66 -9.91
CA PRO A 182 5.84 -21.09 -9.79
C PRO A 182 5.80 -21.82 -11.14
N PHE A 183 5.51 -21.13 -12.24
CA PHE A 183 5.34 -21.74 -13.57
C PHE A 183 6.41 -21.33 -14.59
N GLY A 184 7.37 -20.48 -14.20
CA GLY A 184 8.51 -20.12 -15.06
C GLY A 184 8.13 -19.25 -16.27
N PHE A 185 6.99 -18.57 -16.25
CA PHE A 185 6.59 -17.67 -17.32
C PHE A 185 7.56 -16.48 -17.43
N PRO A 186 7.70 -15.88 -18.63
CA PRO A 186 8.64 -14.77 -18.82
C PRO A 186 8.24 -13.55 -17.98
N PRO A 187 9.22 -12.77 -17.46
CA PRO A 187 8.97 -11.54 -16.71
C PRO A 187 8.01 -10.55 -17.38
N LEU A 188 7.97 -10.54 -18.72
CA LEU A 188 7.10 -9.69 -19.53
C LEU A 188 5.61 -9.88 -19.19
N MET A 189 5.20 -10.99 -18.58
CA MET A 189 3.84 -11.21 -18.08
C MET A 189 3.40 -10.18 -17.03
N ALA A 190 4.33 -9.50 -16.34
CA ALA A 190 3.99 -8.42 -15.43
C ALA A 190 3.60 -7.11 -16.17
N LEU A 191 3.89 -6.98 -17.47
CA LEU A 191 3.60 -5.77 -18.24
C LEU A 191 2.10 -5.48 -18.37
N PRO A 192 1.23 -6.43 -18.78
CA PRO A 192 -0.21 -6.19 -18.78
C PRO A 192 -0.73 -5.87 -17.37
N GLY A 193 -0.19 -6.52 -16.34
CA GLY A 193 -0.50 -6.20 -14.94
C GLY A 193 -0.18 -4.74 -14.57
N ALA A 194 0.97 -4.21 -15.01
CA ALA A 194 1.34 -2.82 -14.79
C ALA A 194 0.36 -1.84 -15.47
N PHE A 195 -0.10 -2.13 -16.69
CA PHE A 195 -1.12 -1.34 -17.36
C PHE A 195 -2.47 -1.40 -16.64
N ILE A 196 -2.90 -2.60 -16.22
CA ILE A 196 -4.12 -2.79 -15.43
C ILE A 196 -4.06 -1.97 -14.14
N ASN A 197 -2.96 -2.08 -13.38
CA ASN A 197 -2.80 -1.34 -12.13
C ASN A 197 -2.72 0.17 -12.34
N THR A 198 -2.13 0.63 -13.44
CA THR A 198 -2.14 2.05 -13.81
C THR A 198 -3.57 2.54 -13.98
N ALA A 199 -4.39 1.81 -14.75
CA ALA A 199 -5.80 2.14 -14.94
C ALA A 199 -6.58 2.08 -13.62
N LEU A 200 -6.37 1.05 -12.80
CA LEU A 200 -7.04 0.88 -11.51
C LEU A 200 -6.71 2.02 -10.54
N VAL A 201 -5.44 2.40 -10.40
CA VAL A 201 -5.04 3.52 -9.53
C VAL A 201 -5.70 4.82 -9.99
N ILE A 202 -5.75 5.09 -11.30
CA ILE A 202 -6.45 6.27 -11.83
C ILE A 202 -7.94 6.23 -11.48
N VAL A 203 -8.62 5.10 -11.68
CA VAL A 203 -10.05 4.92 -11.37
C VAL A 203 -10.32 5.09 -9.88
N ILE A 204 -9.54 4.42 -9.03
CA ILE A 204 -9.66 4.47 -7.57
C ILE A 204 -9.50 5.90 -7.06
N ILE A 205 -8.45 6.60 -7.52
CA ILE A 205 -8.19 7.98 -7.10
C ILE A 205 -9.27 8.93 -7.60
N ARG A 206 -9.70 8.81 -8.86
CA ARG A 206 -10.81 9.63 -9.37
C ARG A 206 -12.09 9.41 -8.56
N ARG A 207 -12.46 8.16 -8.26
CA ARG A 207 -13.67 7.85 -7.48
C ARG A 207 -13.53 8.33 -6.03
N GLN A 208 -12.36 8.13 -5.42
CA GLN A 208 -12.06 8.59 -4.07
C GLN A 208 -12.18 10.11 -3.96
N LEU A 209 -11.52 10.86 -4.86
CA LEU A 209 -11.59 12.33 -4.89
C LEU A 209 -13.00 12.85 -5.20
N LYS A 210 -13.76 12.17 -6.05
CA LYS A 210 -15.17 12.53 -6.30
C LYS A 210 -16.00 12.36 -5.03
N SER A 211 -15.81 11.25 -4.30
CA SER A 211 -16.52 10.99 -3.04
C SER A 211 -16.22 12.01 -1.93
N LEU A 212 -15.07 12.70 -1.99
CA LEU A 212 -14.76 13.79 -1.06
C LEU A 212 -15.68 15.00 -1.25
N LYS A 213 -16.19 15.23 -2.47
CA LYS A 213 -17.07 16.35 -2.82
C LYS A 213 -18.55 16.03 -2.66
N GLU A 214 -18.91 14.75 -2.63
CA GLU A 214 -20.29 14.29 -2.46
C GLU A 214 -20.69 14.50 -0.99
N GLU A 215 -21.58 15.46 -0.73
CA GLU A 215 -21.95 15.85 0.63
C GLU A 215 -22.84 14.83 1.33
N ASN A 216 -23.72 14.10 0.62
CA ASN A 216 -24.62 13.14 1.24
C ASN A 216 -25.06 12.07 0.22
N GLU A 217 -24.65 10.83 0.43
CA GLU A 217 -25.51 9.68 0.13
C GLU A 217 -25.59 8.88 1.43
N SER A 218 -26.61 9.26 2.21
CA SER A 218 -27.13 8.57 3.38
C SER A 218 -27.27 7.07 3.16
#